data_AF-A0A6C0HRY6-F1
#
_entry.id   AF-A0A6C0HRY6-F1
#
_cell.length_a   1.000
_cell.length_b   1.000
_cell.length_c   1.000
_cell.angle_alpha   90.00
_cell.angle_beta   90.00
_cell.angle_gamma   90.00
#
_symmetry.space_group_name_H-M   'P 1'
#
loop_
_entity.id
_entity.type
_entity.pdbx_description
1 polymer ?
#
loop_
_entity_poly.entity_id
_entity_poly.type
_entity_poly.pdbx_seq_one_letter_code
_entity_poly.pdbx_strand_id
1 'polypeptide(L)'
;MYKLIFCFMIKSILAITKVPILRNLKYPVCVNCVHFIEHTNNYPYDSLPDSREFGKCKMFGEIDLITGTIEYDYAKNCRETSKKCGTNASCYEEKTKI
;
A
#
# COMPACT_ATOMS: atom_id res chain seq x y z
N MET A 1 6.04 56.92 -38.99
CA MET A 1 6.20 56.68 -37.54
C MET A 1 5.07 55.77 -37.05
N TYR A 2 5.25 54.46 -37.18
CA TYR A 2 4.25 53.45 -36.80
C TYR A 2 4.46 53.07 -35.32
N LYS A 3 3.59 53.56 -34.44
CA LYS A 3 3.60 53.16 -33.04
C LYS A 3 2.96 51.78 -32.89
N LEU A 4 3.81 50.78 -32.69
CA LEU A 4 3.47 49.48 -32.12
C LEU A 4 2.76 49.68 -30.77
N ILE A 5 1.54 49.14 -30.62
CA ILE A 5 1.07 48.66 -29.32
C ILE A 5 0.29 47.35 -29.58
N PHE A 6 1.05 46.26 -29.72
CA PHE A 6 0.51 44.92 -29.70
C PHE A 6 0.34 44.52 -28.22
N CYS A 7 -0.80 44.85 -27.61
CA CYS A 7 -1.14 44.39 -26.27
C CYS A 7 -1.46 42.89 -26.32
N PHE A 8 -0.42 42.06 -26.26
CA PHE A 8 -0.52 40.64 -25.95
C PHE A 8 -1.09 40.52 -24.53
N MET A 9 -2.40 40.36 -24.42
CA MET A 9 -3.08 39.95 -23.20
C MET A 9 -2.75 38.46 -22.98
N ILE A 10 -1.61 38.20 -22.32
CA ILE A 10 -1.26 36.87 -21.83
C ILE A 10 -2.23 36.55 -20.68
N LYS A 11 -3.39 35.98 -21.02
CA LYS A 11 -4.27 35.33 -20.05
C LYS A 11 -3.52 34.14 -19.49
N SER A 12 -2.82 34.37 -18.38
CA SER A 12 -2.14 33.33 -17.62
C SER A 12 -3.19 32.41 -17.03
N ILE A 13 -3.37 31.24 -17.64
CA ILE A 13 -4.18 30.16 -17.10
C ILE A 13 -3.34 29.55 -15.98
N LEU A 14 -3.59 29.94 -14.73
CA LEU A 14 -3.10 29.18 -13.58
C LEU A 14 -3.85 27.84 -13.56
N ALA A 15 -3.21 26.81 -14.12
CA ALA A 15 -3.61 25.44 -13.92
C ALA A 15 -3.34 25.07 -12.46
N ILE A 16 -4.37 25.18 -11.61
CA ILE A 16 -4.33 24.66 -10.25
C ILE A 16 -4.27 23.14 -10.37
N THR A 17 -3.07 22.57 -10.29
CA THR A 17 -2.89 21.14 -10.12
C THR A 17 -3.42 20.76 -8.74
N LYS A 18 -4.63 20.19 -8.68
CA LYS A 18 -5.13 19.57 -7.44
C LYS A 18 -4.16 18.46 -7.07
N VAL A 19 -3.34 18.69 -6.04
CA VAL A 19 -2.52 17.64 -5.44
C VAL A 19 -3.47 16.54 -4.96
N PRO A 20 -3.23 15.26 -5.33
CA PRO A 20 -4.10 14.18 -4.87
C PRO A 20 -4.01 14.09 -3.35
N ILE A 21 -5.16 14.23 -2.68
CA ILE A 21 -5.27 13.99 -1.24
C ILE A 21 -5.15 12.48 -1.04
N LEU A 22 -3.97 12.04 -0.60
CA LEU A 22 -3.72 10.65 -0.23
C LEU A 22 -4.64 10.29 0.94
N ARG A 23 -5.58 9.39 0.68
CA ARG A 23 -6.41 8.80 1.72
C ARG A 23 -5.53 7.84 2.53
N ASN A 24 -5.83 7.66 3.82
CA ASN A 24 -5.25 6.61 4.66
C ASN A 24 -3.79 6.78 5.11
N LEU A 25 -3.17 7.96 4.90
CA LEU A 25 -1.82 8.30 5.41
C LEU A 25 -1.65 8.09 6.92
N LYS A 26 -2.74 8.20 7.68
CA LYS A 26 -2.74 8.05 9.14
C LYS A 26 -2.66 6.60 9.63
N TYR A 27 -2.84 5.61 8.75
CA TYR A 27 -2.85 4.20 9.16
C TYR A 27 -1.48 3.55 8.93
N PRO A 28 -1.05 2.65 9.82
CA PRO A 28 0.25 2.01 9.71
C PRO A 28 0.29 1.03 8.53
N VAL A 29 1.46 0.92 7.90
CA VAL A 29 1.71 0.04 6.75
C VAL A 29 2.08 -1.37 7.24
N CYS A 30 1.47 -2.41 6.65
CA CYS A 30 1.69 -3.80 7.08
C CYS A 30 3.16 -4.25 7.02
N VAL A 31 3.97 -3.77 6.08
CA VAL A 31 5.40 -4.15 5.97
C VAL A 31 6.20 -3.88 7.26
N ASN A 32 5.78 -2.87 8.02
CA ASN A 32 6.40 -2.48 9.28
C ASN A 32 5.84 -3.26 10.49
N CYS A 33 4.85 -4.13 10.29
CA CYS A 33 4.24 -4.93 11.35
C CYS A 33 5.09 -6.16 11.67
N VAL A 34 5.24 -6.54 12.94
CA VAL A 34 5.96 -7.76 13.37
C VAL A 34 5.35 -9.05 12.79
N HIS A 35 4.06 -9.03 12.45
CA HIS A 35 3.35 -10.17 11.89
C HIS A 35 3.48 -10.28 10.37
N PHE A 36 4.17 -9.35 9.71
CA PHE A 36 4.28 -9.37 8.26
C PHE A 36 5.30 -10.39 7.77
N ILE A 37 4.86 -11.23 6.83
CA ILE A 37 5.69 -12.21 6.14
C ILE A 37 5.98 -11.65 4.75
N GLU A 38 7.25 -11.39 4.47
CA GLU A 38 7.71 -10.93 3.16
C GLU A 38 7.44 -11.98 2.08
N HIS A 39 7.13 -11.51 0.88
CA HIS A 39 7.00 -12.40 -0.26
C HIS A 39 8.39 -12.88 -0.68
N THR A 40 8.64 -14.19 -0.60
CA THR A 40 9.82 -14.82 -1.16
C THR A 40 9.58 -15.08 -2.64
N ASN A 41 10.40 -14.49 -3.51
CA ASN A 41 10.29 -14.65 -4.95
C ASN A 41 11.25 -15.72 -5.48
N ASN A 42 10.86 -16.32 -6.60
CA ASN A 42 11.65 -17.25 -7.39
C ASN A 42 11.92 -16.69 -8.81
N TYR A 43 12.49 -15.48 -8.88
CA TYR A 43 12.89 -14.84 -10.14
C TYR A 43 13.87 -15.75 -10.92
N PRO A 44 13.75 -15.88 -12.26
CA PRO A 44 12.90 -15.11 -13.18
C PRO A 44 11.52 -15.72 -13.47
N TYR A 45 11.08 -16.74 -12.74
CA TYR A 45 9.84 -17.46 -13.04
C TYR A 45 8.59 -16.74 -12.51
N ASP A 46 8.75 -15.96 -11.44
CA ASP A 46 7.68 -15.15 -10.86
C ASP A 46 7.64 -13.73 -11.45
N SER A 47 6.46 -13.11 -11.39
CA SER A 47 6.27 -11.65 -11.53
C SER A 47 7.27 -10.89 -10.65
N LEU A 48 7.58 -9.64 -11.02
CA LEU A 48 8.44 -8.77 -10.21
C LEU A 48 7.99 -8.80 -8.73
N PRO A 49 8.91 -9.06 -7.78
CA PRO A 49 8.54 -9.27 -6.40
C PRO A 49 8.04 -7.97 -5.77
N ASP A 50 6.75 -7.90 -5.47
CA ASP A 50 6.18 -6.82 -4.66
C ASP A 50 5.58 -7.39 -3.37
N SER A 51 6.33 -7.26 -2.27
CA SER A 51 5.85 -7.61 -0.93
C SER A 51 4.60 -6.82 -0.54
N ARG A 52 4.33 -5.64 -1.14
CA ARG A 52 3.09 -4.88 -0.87
C ARG A 52 1.87 -5.56 -1.46
N GLU A 53 2.03 -6.35 -2.52
CA GLU A 53 0.95 -7.10 -3.15
C GLU A 53 0.86 -8.53 -2.62
N PHE A 54 2.00 -9.20 -2.48
CA PHE A 54 2.06 -10.65 -2.21
C PHE A 54 2.48 -11.00 -0.77
N GLY A 55 2.81 -10.00 0.05
CA GLY A 55 3.13 -10.22 1.45
C GLY A 55 1.94 -10.78 2.24
N LYS A 56 2.24 -11.63 3.21
CA LYS A 56 1.25 -12.34 4.03
C LYS A 56 1.25 -11.88 5.47
N CYS A 57 0.22 -12.22 6.23
CA CYS A 57 0.10 -11.91 7.66
C CYS A 57 0.14 -13.19 8.49
N LYS A 58 1.08 -13.29 9.44
CA LYS A 58 1.25 -14.46 10.32
C LYS A 58 0.07 -14.69 11.28
N MET A 59 -0.74 -13.67 11.53
CA MET A 59 -1.87 -13.73 12.46
C MET A 59 -3.11 -14.39 11.87
N PHE A 60 -3.25 -14.38 10.54
CA PHE A 60 -4.46 -14.83 9.86
C PHE A 60 -4.12 -15.81 8.76
N GLY A 61 -4.93 -16.85 8.66
CA GLY A 61 -4.76 -17.92 7.70
C GLY A 61 -5.62 -19.10 8.09
N GLU A 62 -5.43 -20.18 7.36
CA GLU A 62 -6.12 -21.44 7.59
C GLU A 62 -5.08 -22.55 7.75
N ILE A 63 -5.41 -23.52 8.60
CA ILE A 63 -4.61 -24.74 8.79
C ILE A 63 -5.38 -25.91 8.19
N ASP A 64 -4.73 -26.67 7.33
CA ASP A 64 -5.23 -27.98 6.92
C ASP A 64 -5.12 -28.95 8.11
N LEU A 65 -6.26 -29.46 8.57
CA LEU A 65 -6.35 -30.33 9.75
C LEU A 65 -5.76 -31.73 9.52
N ILE A 66 -5.56 -32.15 8.27
CA ILE A 66 -5.00 -33.46 7.93
C ILE A 66 -3.48 -33.35 7.80
N THR A 67 -3.00 -32.37 7.03
CA THR A 67 -1.56 -32.22 6.75
C THR A 67 -0.82 -31.34 7.75
N GLY A 68 -1.53 -30.51 8.52
CA GLY A 68 -0.96 -29.49 9.39
C GLY A 68 -0.39 -28.28 8.64
N THR A 69 -0.59 -28.21 7.31
CA THR A 69 -0.07 -27.11 6.48
C THR A 69 -0.81 -25.82 6.79
N ILE A 70 -0.07 -24.72 6.97
CA ILE A 70 -0.65 -23.40 7.26
C ILE A 70 -0.56 -22.52 6.01
N GLU A 71 -1.71 -22.04 5.56
CA GLU A 71 -1.83 -21.05 4.49
C GLU A 71 -2.18 -19.68 5.08
N TYR A 72 -1.18 -18.81 5.14
CA TYR A 72 -1.38 -17.43 5.62
C TYR A 72 -2.13 -16.58 4.60
N ASP A 73 -2.99 -15.71 5.10
CA ASP A 73 -3.72 -14.72 4.33
C ASP A 73 -2.79 -13.61 3.81
N TYR A 74 -3.14 -13.06 2.65
CA TYR A 74 -2.50 -11.84 2.16
C TYR A 74 -2.75 -10.67 3.12
N ALA A 75 -1.69 -9.90 3.39
CA ALA A 75 -1.75 -8.76 4.29
C ALA A 75 -2.75 -7.69 3.82
N LYS A 76 -2.91 -7.54 2.49
CA LYS A 76 -3.92 -6.68 1.87
C LYS A 76 -5.33 -7.10 2.26
N ASN A 77 -5.67 -8.38 2.08
CA ASN A 77 -7.01 -8.92 2.41
C ASN A 77 -7.32 -8.80 3.90
N CYS A 78 -6.30 -8.93 4.76
CA CYS A 78 -6.44 -8.73 6.20
C CYS A 78 -6.88 -7.31 6.59
N ARG A 79 -6.63 -6.30 5.74
CA ARG A 79 -7.03 -4.90 5.94
C ARG A 79 -8.42 -4.57 5.40
N GLU A 80 -8.94 -5.39 4.50
CA GLU A 80 -10.27 -5.19 3.88
C GLU A 80 -11.41 -5.63 4.80
N THR A 81 -11.13 -6.55 5.74
CA THR A 81 -12.16 -7.17 6.60
C THR A 81 -12.02 -6.72 8.06
N SER A 82 -13.11 -6.24 8.65
CA SER A 82 -13.16 -5.83 10.07
C SER A 82 -12.98 -6.98 11.07
N LYS A 83 -13.27 -8.22 10.66
CA LYS A 83 -13.02 -9.44 11.44
C LYS A 83 -11.52 -9.81 11.55
N LYS A 84 -10.66 -9.21 10.72
CA LYS A 84 -9.20 -9.40 10.75
C LYS A 84 -8.56 -8.12 11.31
N CYS A 85 -7.55 -7.58 10.64
CA CYS A 85 -6.86 -6.36 11.06
C CYS A 85 -7.68 -5.09 10.72
N GLY A 86 -8.48 -5.15 9.67
CA GLY A 86 -9.30 -4.03 9.19
C GLY A 86 -8.50 -2.78 8.81
N THR A 87 -9.19 -1.75 8.34
CA THR A 87 -8.53 -0.49 7.93
C THR A 87 -7.82 0.20 9.10
N ASN A 88 -8.37 0.05 10.32
CA ASN A 88 -7.83 0.64 11.55
C ASN A 88 -6.61 -0.07 12.13
N ALA A 89 -6.16 -1.20 11.56
CA ALA A 89 -4.98 -1.92 12.04
C ALA A 89 -5.15 -2.51 13.45
N SER A 90 -6.29 -3.13 13.76
CA SER A 90 -6.61 -3.60 15.13
C SER A 90 -5.57 -4.53 15.75
N CYS A 91 -4.84 -5.29 14.93
CA CYS A 91 -3.81 -6.25 15.36
C CYS A 91 -2.40 -5.81 14.92
N TYR A 92 -2.16 -4.51 14.75
CA TYR A 92 -0.85 -4.00 14.32
C TYR A 92 0.10 -3.83 15.49
N GLU A 93 1.30 -4.37 15.34
CA GLU A 93 2.43 -4.17 16.25
C GLU A 93 3.66 -3.79 15.44
N GLU A 94 4.28 -2.66 15.75
CA GLU A 94 5.42 -2.14 14.99
C GLU A 94 6.71 -2.91 15.29
N LYS A 95 7.48 -3.24 14.24
CA LYS A 95 8.83 -3.77 14.39
C LYS A 95 9.70 -2.75 15.13
N THR A 96 10.23 -3.13 16.29
CA THR A 96 11.25 -2.33 16.98
C THR A 96 12.46 -2.21 16.07
N LYS A 97 12.86 -0.98 15.73
CA LYS A 97 14.15 -0.73 15.08
C LYS A 97 15.22 -0.96 16.16
N ILE A 98 15.87 -2.12 16.10
CA ILE A 98 17.06 -2.43 16.90
C ILE A 98 18.24 -1.71 16.27
#